data_AF-W0H0C5-F1
#
_entry.id   AF-W0H0C5-F1
#
_cell.length_a   1.000
_cell.length_b   1.000
_cell.length_c   1.000
_cell.angle_alpha   90.00
_cell.angle_beta   90.00
_cell.angle_gamma   90.00
#
_symmetry.space_group_name_H-M   'P 1'
#
loop_
_entity.id
_entity.type
_entity.pdbx_description
1 polymer ?
#
loop_
_entity_poly.entity_id
_entity_poly.type
_entity_poly.pdbx_seq_one_letter_code
_entity_poly.pdbx_strand_id
1 'polypeptide(L)' 'MDNKKLHQYAVTYHCGTEWGEELLQSDDLSHAVEAAHAIFPSSCRISIREVKAPKTA' A
#
# COMPACT_ATOMS: atom_id res chain seq x y z
N MET A 1 12.91 6.62 -21.15
CA MET A 1 12.98 6.34 -19.70
C MET A 1 11.82 7.10 -19.10
N ASP A 2 10.62 6.53 -19.22
CA ASP A 2 9.38 7.13 -18.75
C ASP A 2 9.48 7.34 -17.24
N ASN A 3 9.40 8.59 -16.80
CA ASN A 3 9.21 8.93 -15.39
C ASN A 3 7.82 8.45 -14.96
N LYS A 4 7.63 7.12 -14.85
CA LYS A 4 6.50 6.56 -14.13
C LYS A 4 6.63 7.06 -12.70
N LYS A 5 5.72 7.96 -12.30
CA LYS A 5 5.65 8.44 -10.93
C LYS A 5 5.35 7.23 -10.06
N LEU A 6 6.33 6.81 -9.26
CA LEU A 6 6.10 5.81 -8.23
C LEU A 6 5.25 6.46 -7.14
N HIS A 7 4.07 5.91 -6.92
CA HIS A 7 3.18 6.30 -5.86
C HIS A 7 3.55 5.51 -4.60
N GLN A 8 3.44 6.15 -3.44
CA GLN A 8 3.57 5.47 -2.15
C GLN A 8 2.17 5.12 -1.65
N TYR A 9 1.99 3.89 -1.20
CA TYR A 9 0.74 3.38 -0.64
C TYR A 9 1.01 2.85 0.77
N ALA A 10 0.25 3.34 1.75
CA ALA A 10 0.26 2.81 3.10
C ALA A 10 -0.79 1.69 3.18
N VAL A 11 -0.33 0.51 3.58
CA VAL A 11 -1.12 -0.68 3.81
C VAL A 11 -1.20 -0.90 5.30
N THR A 12 -2.36 -0.57 5.88
CA THR A 12 -2.65 -0.94 7.27
C THR A 12 -3.27 -2.33 7.27
N TYR A 13 -2.70 -3.25 8.03
CA TYR A 13 -3.17 -4.63 8.10
C TYR A 13 -3.58 -4.99 9.54
N HIS A 14 -4.59 -5.85 9.63
CA HIS A 14 -5.06 -6.41 10.89
C HIS A 14 -5.34 -7.91 10.72
N CYS A 15 -4.43 -8.72 11.26
CA CYS A 15 -4.43 -10.18 11.17
C CYS A 15 -4.66 -10.75 12.59
N GLY A 16 -5.91 -10.99 12.97
CA GLY A 16 -6.23 -11.51 14.31
C GLY A 16 -5.86 -10.53 15.43
N THR A 17 -4.77 -10.79 16.15
CA THR A 17 -4.23 -9.91 17.21
C THR A 17 -3.11 -9.00 16.72
N GLU A 18 -2.58 -9.23 15.52
CA GLU A 18 -1.49 -8.46 14.95
C GLU A 18 -2.04 -7.30 14.12
N TRP A 19 -1.53 -6.10 14.38
CA TRP A 19 -1.85 -4.91 13.61
C TRP A 19 -0.57 -4.15 13.28
N GLY A 20 -0.53 -3.58 12.08
CA GLY A 20 0.64 -2.84 11.61
C GLY A 20 0.34 -2.00 10.39
N GLU A 21 1.35 -1.25 9.96
CA GLU A 21 1.32 -0.45 8.74
C GLU A 21 2.61 -0.69 7.96
N GLU A 22 2.47 -0.93 6.66
CA GLU A 22 3.57 -1.11 5.73
C GLU A 22 3.46 -0.11 4.57
N LEU A 23 4.60 0.36 4.06
CA LEU A 23 4.65 1.28 2.93
C LEU A 23 5.08 0.52 1.68
N LEU A 24 4.20 0.48 0.68
CA LEU A 24 4.47 -0.08 -0.63
C LEU A 24 4.70 1.04 -1.64
N GLN A 25 5.64 0.84 -2.55
CA GLN A 25 5.81 1.70 -3.72
C GLN A 25 5.26 0.96 -4.93
N SER A 26 4.34 1.59 -5.65
CA SER A 26 3.77 1.00 -6.86
C SER A 26 3.43 2.08 -7.88
N ASP A 27 3.30 1.71 -9.14
CA ASP A 27 2.92 2.66 -10.19
C ASP A 27 1.42 2.98 -10.20
N ASP A 28 0.59 2.06 -9.70
CA ASP A 28 -0.86 2.27 -9.56
C ASP A 28 -1.46 1.50 -8.37
N LEU A 29 -2.72 1.81 -8.04
CA LEU A 29 -3.43 1.22 -6.91
C LEU A 29 -3.70 -0.28 -7.11
N SER A 30 -4.02 -0.73 -8.32
CA SER A 30 -4.29 -2.14 -8.58
C SER A 30 -3.04 -2.97 -8.32
N HIS A 31 -1.90 -2.50 -8.80
CA HIS A 31 -0.62 -3.18 -8.59
C HIS A 31 -0.19 -3.13 -7.11
N ALA A 32 -0.49 -2.04 -6.39
CA ALA A 32 -0.32 -1.98 -4.93
C ALA A 32 -1.22 -2.96 -4.17
N VAL A 33 -2.47 -3.16 -4.60
CA VAL A 33 -3.42 -4.13 -4.02
C VAL A 33 -2.92 -5.55 -4.24
N GLU A 34 -2.44 -5.88 -5.43
CA GLU A 34 -1.88 -7.20 -5.72
C GLU A 34 -0.65 -7.49 -4.86
N ALA A 35 0.27 -6.53 -4.73
CA ALA A 35 1.42 -6.65 -3.85
C ALA A 35 1.01 -6.84 -2.38
N ALA A 36 0.03 -6.06 -1.90
CA ALA A 36 -0.48 -6.21 -0.53
C ALA A 36 -1.14 -7.58 -0.29
N HIS A 37 -1.91 -8.10 -1.24
CA HIS A 37 -2.50 -9.43 -1.14
C HIS A 37 -1.47 -10.57 -1.24
N ALA A 38 -0.32 -10.34 -1.89
CA ALA A 38 0.79 -11.29 -1.90
C ALA A 38 1.50 -11.37 -0.54
N ILE A 39 1.50 -10.27 0.23
CA ILE A 39 2.14 -10.17 1.55
C ILE A 39 1.19 -10.62 2.65
N PHE A 40 -0.05 -10.14 2.63
CA PHE A 40 -1.05 -10.42 3.66
C PHE A 40 -2.06 -11.46 3.17
N PRO A 41 -2.22 -12.60 3.87
CA PRO A 41 -3.20 -13.61 3.49
C PRO A 41 -4.63 -13.04 3.55
N SER A 42 -5.55 -13.61 2.77
CA SER A 42 -6.95 -13.13 2.66
C SER A 42 -7.75 -13.13 3.97
N SER A 43 -7.26 -13.82 5.01
CA SER A 43 -7.81 -13.78 6.36
C SER A 43 -7.50 -12.48 7.11
N CYS A 44 -6.54 -11.69 6.63
CA CYS A 44 -6.19 -10.38 7.19
C CYS A 44 -7.09 -9.30 6.60
N ARG A 45 -7.58 -8.41 7.47
CA ARG A 45 -8.26 -7.20 7.02
C ARG A 45 -7.21 -6.16 6.68
N ILE A 46 -7.08 -5.85 5.40
CA ILE A 46 -6.14 -4.82 4.92
C ILE A 46 -6.88 -3.58 4.44
N SER A 47 -6.27 -2.41 4.63
CA SER A 47 -6.73 -1.12 4.12
C SER A 47 -5.55 -0.45 3.43
N ILE A 48 -5.74 -0.06 2.17
CA ILE A 48 -4.68 0.52 1.34
C ILE A 48 -5.06 1.95 1.01
N ARG A 49 -4.17 2.89 1.29
CA ARG A 49 -4.35 4.31 0.96
C ARG A 49 -3.13 4.86 0.26
N GLU A 50 -3.35 5.70 -0.74
CA GLU A 50 -2.26 6.45 -1.36
C GLU A 50 -1.73 7.52 -0.38
N VAL A 51 -0.44 7.49 -0.11
CA VAL A 51 0.28 8.54 0.59
C VAL A 51 0.64 9.59 -0.43
N LYS A 52 -0.23 10.60 -0.58
CA LYS A 52 0.15 11.82 -1.30
C LYS A 52 1.21 12.51 -0.46
N ALA A 53 2.44 12.58 -0.99
CA ALA A 53 3.45 13.48 -0.45
C ALA A 53 2.78 14.85 -0.27
N PRO A 54 2.95 15.52 0.90
CA PRO A 54 2.38 16.83 1.10
C PRO A 54 2.82 17.69 -0.08
N LYS A 55 1.87 18.30 -0.79
CA LYS A 55 2.20 19.38 -1.72
C LYS A 55 2.93 20.39 -0.86
N THR A 56 4.26 20.46 -1.00
CA THR A 56 5.05 21.53 -0.43
C THR A 56 4.39 22.82 -0.90
N ALA A 57 3.79 23.54 0.05
CA ALA A 57 3.10 24.79 -0.20
C ALA A 57 4.10 25.87 -0.64
#